data_AF-A0A534C7S4-F1
#
_entry.id   AF-A0A534C7S4-F1
#
_cell.length_a   1.000
_cell.length_b   1.000
_cell.length_c   1.000
_cell.angle_alpha   90.00
_cell.angle_beta   90.00
_cell.angle_gamma   90.00
#
_symmetry.space_group_name_H-M   'P 1'
#
loop_
_entity.id
_entity.type
_entity.pdbx_description
1 polymer ?
#
loop_
_entity_poly.entity_id
_entity_poly.type
_entity_poly.pdbx_seq_one_letter_code
_entity_poly.pdbx_strand_id
1 'polypeptide(L)'
;MAAQGDLPDVRLDPGGLYREEIFTDRRAGTIRRLTPVTVEGGVDTTRPVLFSGQTQLLTPAGVLPLVFEIEARTLEEALKKFPEGVKVALEQAIDEARELRREAASRIVVPDVGAGNIGPGPGPAAGGGKIKFP
;
A
#
# COMPACT_ATOMS: atom_id res chain seq x y z
N MET A 1 -22.70 -13.59 24.90
CA MET A 1 -22.98 -12.16 25.17
C MET A 1 -21.69 -11.40 24.96
N ALA A 2 -21.60 -10.54 23.94
CA ALA A 2 -20.45 -9.65 23.78
C ALA A 2 -20.47 -8.61 24.91
N ALA A 3 -19.31 -8.35 25.52
CA ALA A 3 -19.18 -7.40 26.62
C ALA A 3 -19.63 -6.00 26.17
N GLN A 4 -20.62 -5.45 26.88
CA GLN A 4 -21.02 -4.05 26.76
C GLN A 4 -19.99 -3.21 27.50
N GLY A 5 -19.09 -2.55 26.77
CA GLY A 5 -18.18 -1.58 27.35
C GLY A 5 -16.78 -1.65 26.74
N ASP A 6 -16.66 -1.29 25.47
CA ASP A 6 -15.67 -0.31 24.99
C ASP A 6 -15.90 -0.11 23.47
N LEU A 7 -17.04 0.50 23.10
CA LEU A 7 -17.19 0.97 21.73
C LEU A 7 -16.33 2.24 21.63
N PRO A 8 -15.32 2.31 20.73
CA PRO A 8 -14.58 3.54 20.51
C PRO A 8 -15.55 4.66 20.15
N ASP A 9 -15.21 5.91 20.50
CA ASP A 9 -16.04 7.08 20.21
C ASP A 9 -16.08 7.33 18.68
N VAL A 10 -16.99 6.63 18.00
CA VAL A 10 -17.21 6.75 16.56
C VAL A 10 -18.13 7.94 16.31
N ARG A 11 -17.55 9.09 15.99
CA ARG A 11 -18.29 10.29 15.59
C ARG A 11 -17.94 10.67 14.16
N LEU A 12 -18.97 11.05 13.39
CA LEU A 12 -18.78 11.71 12.11
C LEU A 12 -18.40 13.17 12.34
N ASP A 13 -17.54 13.71 11.48
CA ASP A 13 -17.28 15.15 11.39
C ASP A 13 -18.38 15.81 10.54
N PRO A 14 -19.26 16.63 11.15
CA PRO A 14 -20.31 17.32 10.40
C PRO A 14 -19.76 18.31 9.35
N GLY A 15 -18.52 18.81 9.52
CA GLY A 15 -17.84 19.68 8.55
C GLY A 15 -17.23 18.93 7.37
N GLY A 16 -17.04 17.61 7.50
CA GLY A 16 -16.34 16.76 6.55
C GLY A 16 -17.26 15.92 5.65
N LEU A 17 -18.54 16.27 5.52
CA LEU A 17 -19.51 15.44 4.82
C LEU A 17 -19.37 15.54 3.29
N TYR A 18 -19.52 14.39 2.62
CA TYR A 18 -19.59 14.24 1.17
C TYR A 18 -20.74 13.31 0.79
N ARG A 19 -21.44 13.63 -0.30
CA ARG A 19 -22.30 12.71 -1.03
C ARG A 19 -21.46 11.93 -2.03
N GLU A 20 -21.49 10.61 -1.93
CA GLU A 20 -20.81 9.71 -2.85
C GLU A 20 -21.74 9.25 -3.98
N GLU A 21 -21.24 9.31 -5.22
CA GLU A 21 -21.89 8.77 -6.40
C GLU A 21 -20.92 7.88 -7.18
N ILE A 22 -21.42 6.75 -7.69
CA ILE A 22 -20.62 5.74 -8.37
C ILE A 22 -21.12 5.59 -9.82
N PHE A 23 -20.23 5.82 -10.77
CA PHE A 23 -20.47 5.68 -12.21
C PHE A 23 -19.65 4.52 -12.74
N THR A 24 -20.28 3.56 -13.42
CA THR A 24 -19.57 2.38 -13.96
C THR A 24 -20.19 1.94 -15.28
N ASP A 25 -19.33 1.43 -16.16
CA ASP A 25 -19.73 0.73 -17.39
C ASP A 25 -19.82 -0.80 -17.20
N ARG A 26 -19.55 -1.29 -15.97
CA ARG A 26 -19.47 -2.70 -15.58
C ARG A 26 -18.43 -3.52 -16.37
N ARG A 27 -17.47 -2.85 -17.00
CA ARG A 27 -16.45 -3.50 -17.83
C ARG A 27 -15.07 -2.90 -17.62
N ALA A 28 -14.88 -1.63 -18.00
CA ALA A 28 -13.58 -0.97 -17.93
C ALA A 28 -13.25 -0.47 -16.53
N GLY A 29 -14.25 -0.02 -15.76
CA GLY A 29 -14.00 0.46 -14.42
C GLY A 29 -15.14 1.25 -13.81
N THR A 30 -14.78 2.01 -12.78
CA THR A 30 -15.70 2.80 -11.97
C THR A 30 -15.09 4.17 -11.71
N ILE A 31 -15.88 5.22 -11.81
CA ILE A 31 -15.55 6.57 -11.32
C ILE A 31 -16.42 6.85 -10.10
N ARG A 32 -15.79 7.24 -9.00
CA ARG A 32 -16.46 7.74 -7.81
C ARG A 32 -16.36 9.26 -7.78
N ARG A 33 -17.51 9.93 -7.64
CA ARG A 33 -17.64 11.36 -7.42
C ARG A 33 -17.99 11.62 -5.97
N LEU A 34 -17.20 12.44 -5.29
CA LEU A 34 -17.49 12.94 -3.94
C LEU A 34 -17.89 14.40 -4.06
N THR A 35 -19.19 14.67 -3.90
CA THR A 35 -19.73 16.03 -3.86
C THR A 35 -19.80 16.50 -2.42
N PRO A 36 -19.07 17.54 -2.01
CA PRO A 36 -19.13 18.03 -0.64
C PRO A 36 -20.55 18.50 -0.30
N VAL A 37 -21.01 18.20 0.91
CA VAL A 37 -22.34 18.59 1.39
C VAL A 37 -22.27 19.24 2.77
N THR A 38 -23.25 20.08 3.06
CA THR A 38 -23.45 20.66 4.39
C THR A 38 -24.12 19.65 5.32
N VAL A 39 -24.24 20.00 6.61
CA VAL A 39 -24.93 19.15 7.60
C VAL A 39 -26.43 18.97 7.30
N GLU A 40 -27.01 19.90 6.55
CA GLU A 40 -28.37 19.83 6.04
C GLU A 40 -28.50 18.97 4.77
N GLY A 41 -27.39 18.46 4.24
CA GLY A 41 -27.34 17.62 3.03
C GLY A 41 -27.37 18.39 1.71
N GLY A 42 -27.35 19.72 1.75
CA GLY A 42 -27.22 20.59 0.57
C GLY A 42 -25.82 20.54 -0.03
N VAL A 43 -25.66 20.87 -1.31
CA VAL A 43 -24.33 20.95 -1.95
C VAL A 43 -23.55 22.11 -1.34
N ASP A 44 -22.34 21.82 -0.86
CA ASP A 44 -21.41 22.83 -0.37
C ASP A 44 -20.50 23.29 -1.51
N THR A 45 -20.76 24.50 -2.03
CA THR A 45 -20.02 25.07 -3.16
C THR A 45 -18.66 25.66 -2.78
N THR A 46 -18.32 25.69 -1.49
CA THR A 46 -17.03 26.23 -1.01
C THR A 46 -15.89 25.23 -1.18
N ARG A 47 -16.21 23.94 -1.27
CA ARG A 47 -15.26 22.84 -1.45
C ARG A 47 -15.34 22.26 -2.86
N PRO A 48 -14.22 21.80 -3.44
CA PRO A 48 -14.24 21.19 -4.76
C PRO A 48 -14.88 19.80 -4.74
N VAL A 49 -15.54 19.44 -5.84
CA VAL A 49 -15.95 18.06 -6.12
C VAL A 49 -14.70 17.23 -6.41
N LEU A 50 -14.59 16.05 -5.82
CA LEU A 50 -13.47 15.15 -6.02
C LEU A 50 -13.89 13.98 -6.90
N PHE A 51 -12.98 13.54 -7.78
CA PHE A 51 -13.16 12.37 -8.61
C PHE A 51 -12.04 11.37 -8.36
N SER A 52 -12.39 10.10 -8.29
CA SER A 52 -11.42 9.00 -8.25
C SER A 52 -11.85 7.89 -9.21
N GLY A 53 -10.87 7.26 -9.85
CA GLY A 53 -11.05 6.12 -10.72
C GLY A 53 -10.66 4.83 -10.02
N GLN A 54 -11.36 3.76 -10.36
CA GLN A 54 -11.02 2.40 -9.98
C GLN A 54 -11.11 1.48 -11.20
N THR A 55 -10.10 0.66 -11.42
CA THR A 55 -10.12 -0.41 -12.43
C THR A 55 -9.34 -1.63 -11.94
N GLN A 56 -9.41 -2.72 -12.68
CA GLN A 56 -8.67 -3.94 -12.41
C GLN A 56 -7.96 -4.39 -13.69
N LEU A 57 -6.65 -4.59 -13.62
CA LEU A 57 -5.85 -5.07 -14.74
C LEU A 57 -5.45 -6.53 -14.50
N LEU A 58 -5.58 -7.36 -15.53
CA LEU A 58 -5.02 -8.70 -15.47
C LEU A 58 -3.53 -8.64 -15.80
N THR A 59 -2.70 -9.04 -14.83
CA THR A 59 -1.25 -9.13 -14.97
C THR A 59 -0.81 -10.59 -14.89
N PRO A 60 0.43 -10.94 -15.29
CA PRO A 60 0.96 -12.30 -15.09
C PRO A 60 0.98 -12.75 -13.63
N ALA A 61 1.02 -11.81 -12.67
CA ALA A 61 1.00 -12.10 -11.24
C ALA A 61 -0.42 -12.20 -10.65
N GLY A 62 -1.46 -12.03 -11.48
CA GLY A 62 -2.86 -12.00 -11.06
C GLY A 62 -3.55 -10.67 -11.35
N VAL A 63 -4.71 -10.46 -10.74
CA VAL A 63 -5.48 -9.21 -10.87
C VAL A 63 -4.83 -8.11 -10.02
N LEU A 64 -4.49 -7.00 -10.68
CA LEU A 64 -3.96 -5.80 -10.06
C LEU A 64 -5.08 -4.74 -9.96
N PRO A 65 -5.63 -4.49 -8.75
CA PRO A 65 -6.56 -3.39 -8.56
C PRO A 65 -5.81 -2.06 -8.62
N LEU A 66 -6.34 -1.11 -9.38
CA LEU A 66 -5.83 0.25 -9.46
C LEU A 66 -6.89 1.21 -8.94
N VAL A 67 -6.49 2.09 -8.03
CA VAL A 67 -7.29 3.22 -7.55
C VAL A 67 -6.44 4.47 -7.71
N PHE A 68 -7.02 5.53 -8.28
CA PHE A 68 -6.30 6.77 -8.54
C PHE A 68 -7.23 7.97 -8.44
N GLU A 69 -6.66 9.13 -8.16
CA GLU A 69 -7.38 10.40 -8.21
C GLU A 69 -7.47 10.91 -9.64
N ILE A 70 -8.54 11.63 -9.95
CA ILE A 70 -8.75 12.23 -11.26
C ILE A 70 -8.95 13.73 -11.07
N GLU A 71 -8.01 14.53 -11.56
CA GLU A 71 -8.12 15.97 -11.55
C GLU A 71 -9.18 16.46 -12.54
N ALA A 72 -10.44 16.50 -12.13
CA ALA A 72 -11.56 16.90 -12.97
C ALA A 72 -12.60 17.72 -12.20
N ARG A 73 -13.35 18.56 -12.91
CA ARG A 73 -14.46 19.35 -12.34
C ARG A 73 -15.83 18.79 -12.73
N THR A 74 -15.88 17.98 -13.79
CA THR A 74 -17.11 17.38 -14.31
C THR A 74 -16.93 15.89 -14.56
N LEU A 75 -18.04 15.16 -14.64
CA LEU A 75 -18.00 13.73 -14.98
C LEU A 75 -17.43 13.50 -16.39
N GLU A 76 -17.74 14.38 -17.34
CA GLU A 76 -17.22 14.28 -18.72
C GLU A 76 -15.69 14.43 -18.74
N GLU A 77 -15.14 15.41 -18.02
CA GLU A 77 -13.70 15.56 -17.86
C GLU A 77 -13.08 14.34 -17.17
N ALA A 78 -13.73 13.83 -16.13
CA ALA A 78 -13.25 12.64 -15.41
C ALA A 78 -13.18 11.41 -16.33
N LEU A 79 -14.19 11.21 -17.18
CA LEU A 79 -14.20 10.14 -18.18
C LEU A 79 -13.08 10.29 -19.21
N LYS A 80 -12.81 11.51 -19.68
CA LYS A 80 -11.73 11.79 -20.63
C LYS A 80 -10.34 11.55 -20.02
N LYS A 81 -10.15 11.90 -18.74
CA LYS A 81 -8.88 11.77 -18.02
C LYS A 81 -8.65 10.37 -17.41
N PHE A 82 -9.68 9.54 -17.35
CA PHE A 82 -9.59 8.19 -16.78
C PHE A 82 -8.43 7.36 -17.36
N PRO A 83 -8.22 7.26 -18.69
CA PRO A 83 -7.14 6.45 -19.24
C PRO A 83 -5.74 6.94 -18.87
N GLU A 84 -5.57 8.25 -18.67
CA GLU A 84 -4.31 8.83 -18.19
C GLU A 84 -4.05 8.44 -16.74
N GLY A 85 -5.07 8.55 -15.88
CA GLY A 85 -4.98 8.11 -14.48
C GLY A 85 -4.64 6.62 -14.33
N VAL A 86 -5.18 5.74 -15.20
CA VAL A 86 -4.80 4.32 -15.23
C VAL A 86 -3.31 4.12 -15.51
N LYS A 87 -2.74 4.87 -16.46
CA LYS A 87 -1.31 4.77 -16.81
C LYS A 87 -0.44 5.18 -15.63
N VAL A 88 -0.75 6.33 -15.03
CA VAL A 88 -0.01 6.86 -13.87
C VAL A 88 -0.07 5.87 -12.70
N ALA A 89 -1.25 5.35 -12.37
CA ALA A 89 -1.41 4.38 -11.27
C ALA A 89 -0.67 3.07 -11.54
N LEU A 90 -0.63 2.62 -12.80
CA LEU A 90 0.11 1.43 -13.18
C LEU A 90 1.63 1.63 -13.05
N GLU A 91 2.15 2.78 -13.48
CA GLU A 91 3.57 3.13 -13.33
C GLU A 91 3.97 3.16 -11.86
N GLN A 92 3.18 3.82 -11.01
CA GLN A 92 3.38 3.86 -9.56
C GLN A 92 3.39 2.45 -8.94
N ALA A 93 2.44 1.60 -9.31
CA ALA A 93 2.37 0.23 -8.81
C ALA A 93 3.58 -0.62 -9.25
N ILE A 94 4.10 -0.41 -10.48
CA ILE A 94 5.31 -1.08 -10.96
C ILE A 94 6.53 -0.65 -10.15
N ASP A 95 6.66 0.65 -9.89
CA ASP A 95 7.80 1.18 -9.15
C ASP A 95 7.77 0.76 -7.67
N GLU A 96 6.60 0.77 -7.03
CA GLU A 96 6.42 0.24 -5.67
C GLU A 96 6.77 -1.26 -5.60
N ALA A 97 6.31 -2.06 -6.57
CA ALA A 97 6.65 -3.48 -6.64
C ALA A 97 8.15 -3.73 -6.85
N ARG A 98 8.86 -2.85 -7.58
CA ARG A 98 10.32 -2.93 -7.75
C ARG A 98 11.05 -2.62 -6.45
N GLU A 99 10.62 -1.60 -5.71
CA GLU A 99 11.25 -1.21 -4.46
C GLU A 99 11.08 -2.29 -3.38
N LEU A 100 9.88 -2.86 -3.25
CA LEU A 100 9.63 -3.99 -2.35
C LEU A 100 10.54 -5.20 -2.64
N ARG A 101 10.82 -5.48 -3.92
CA ARG A 101 11.76 -6.55 -4.30
C ARG A 101 13.20 -6.23 -3.90
N ARG A 102 13.61 -4.96 -3.96
CA ARG A 102 14.94 -4.53 -3.52
C ARG A 102 15.10 -4.66 -2.01
N GLU A 103 14.10 -4.22 -1.25
CA GLU A 103 14.07 -4.38 0.22
C GLU A 103 14.11 -5.86 0.64
N ALA A 104 13.35 -6.71 -0.06
CA ALA A 104 13.35 -8.16 0.21
C ALA A 104 14.72 -8.80 -0.10
N ALA A 105 15.41 -8.36 -1.15
CA ALA A 105 16.73 -8.86 -1.52
C ALA A 105 17.85 -8.32 -0.61
N SER A 106 17.75 -7.07 -0.12
CA SER A 106 18.73 -6.46 0.78
C SER A 106 18.67 -7.04 2.20
N ARG A 107 17.50 -7.50 2.65
CA ARG A 107 17.32 -8.16 3.96
C ARG A 107 18.07 -9.50 4.10
N ILE A 108 18.48 -10.11 2.98
CA ILE A 108 19.18 -11.42 2.99
C ILE A 108 20.69 -11.26 3.19
N VAL A 109 21.27 -10.08 2.96
CA VAL A 109 22.70 -9.84 3.15
C VAL A 109 22.93 -9.13 4.47
N VAL A 110 22.83 -9.88 5.57
CA VAL A 110 23.62 -9.58 6.77
C VAL A 110 24.99 -10.20 6.51
N PRO A 111 26.06 -9.41 6.27
CA PRO A 111 27.40 -9.96 6.30
C PRO A 111 27.67 -10.42 7.74
N ASP A 112 27.99 -11.69 7.91
CA ASP A 112 28.69 -12.16 9.10
C ASP A 112 30.08 -11.52 9.11
N VAL A 113 30.15 -10.25 9.51
CA VAL A 113 31.40 -9.54 9.76
C VAL A 113 31.62 -9.46 11.25
N GLY A 114 32.13 -10.57 11.78
CA GLY A 114 33.07 -10.53 12.89
C GLY A 114 32.51 -10.82 14.28
N ALA A 115 32.35 -12.10 14.61
CA ALA A 115 32.64 -12.58 15.96
C ALA A 115 34.08 -13.10 16.03
N GLY A 116 35.04 -12.16 15.99
CA GLY A 116 36.36 -12.43 16.54
C GLY A 116 36.26 -12.59 18.05
N ASN A 117 36.89 -13.64 18.59
CA ASN A 117 37.38 -13.81 19.96
C ASN A 117 36.61 -13.14 21.12
N ILE A 118 35.73 -13.87 21.84
CA ILE A 118 35.61 -13.79 23.32
C ILE A 118 35.09 -15.14 23.86
N GLY A 119 35.86 -15.83 24.74
CA GLY A 119 35.31 -16.84 25.65
C GLY A 119 36.24 -18.02 25.99
N PRO A 120 36.81 -18.10 27.22
CA PRO A 120 37.73 -19.15 27.65
C PRO A 120 36.96 -20.38 28.15
N GLY A 121 37.25 -21.56 27.59
CA GLY A 121 36.69 -22.82 28.05
C GLY A 121 37.79 -23.79 28.49
N PRO A 122 37.84 -24.24 29.75
CA PRO A 122 38.77 -25.27 30.19
C PRO A 122 38.18 -26.64 29.77
N GLY A 123 38.79 -27.26 28.77
CA GLY A 123 38.46 -28.62 28.34
C GLY A 123 39.70 -29.53 28.48
N PRO A 124 39.62 -30.64 29.23
CA PRO A 124 40.79 -31.47 29.54
C PRO A 124 41.14 -32.46 28.41
N ALA A 125 42.45 -32.73 28.33
CA ALA A 125 43.11 -33.99 28.00
C ALA A 125 42.65 -34.82 26.78
N ALA A 126 43.54 -34.93 25.79
CA ALA A 126 44.04 -36.17 25.16
C ALA A 126 44.87 -35.72 23.94
N GLY A 127 46.20 -35.89 23.88
CA GLY A 127 46.89 -37.17 23.92
C GLY A 127 47.27 -37.56 22.49
N GLY A 128 48.56 -37.58 22.14
CA GLY A 128 48.98 -38.19 20.88
C GLY A 128 50.31 -37.74 20.27
N GLY A 129 51.41 -38.30 20.78
CA GLY A 129 52.50 -38.86 19.96
C GLY A 129 53.35 -37.94 19.08
N LYS A 130 54.52 -37.52 19.60
CA LYS A 130 55.66 -37.03 18.81
C LYS A 130 56.61 -38.20 18.53
N ILE A 131 56.72 -38.68 17.28
CA ILE A 131 57.93 -39.37 16.78
C ILE A 131 58.01 -39.22 15.25
N LYS A 132 59.06 -38.58 14.75
CA LYS A 132 59.73 -39.03 13.51
C LYS A 132 61.24 -38.84 13.67
N PHE A 133 61.94 -39.93 13.43
CA PHE A 133 63.37 -40.22 13.56
C PHE A 133 64.01 -40.21 12.15
N PRO A 134 65.34 -40.47 12.06
CA PRO A 134 66.45 -39.53 12.08
C PRO A 134 66.71 -38.80 10.74
#